data_AF-A0A5F9C5F0-F1
#
_entry.id   AF-A0A5F9C5F0-F1
#
_cell.length_a   1.000
_cell.length_b   1.000
_cell.length_c   1.000
_cell.angle_alpha   90.00
_cell.angle_beta   90.00
_cell.angle_gamma   90.00
#
_symmetry.space_group_name_H-M   'P 1'
#
loop_
_entity.id
_entity.type
_entity.pdbx_description
1 polymer ?
#
loop_
_entity_poly.entity_id
_entity_poly.type
_entity_poly.pdbx_seq_one_letter_code
_entity_poly.pdbx_strand_id
1 'polypeptide(L)'
;MALRWGVVSAGLIAGDFVTVLQALPRSEHQVVAVAARDLRRAEEFARTHGIPKAYGSYEELAKDPDVGVDDTVTVLLQYPGGVHGSFTCSISSKLSNTCSVSGTKGIAQLLEPCWCPTELVVNKERKEFPLAPEENKKFNYRNGMGMSYEAQHVRDCLRKGLKESPVIPLAESQLLADILEEVRKAIGVTFPQDKH
;
A
#
# COMPACT_ATOMS: atom_id res chain seq x y z
N MET A 1 -16.36 -12.55 -16.68
CA MET A 1 -16.91 -11.37 -16.00
C MET A 1 -15.81 -10.33 -15.99
N ALA A 2 -16.10 -9.08 -16.39
CA ALA A 2 -15.07 -8.04 -16.48
C ALA A 2 -14.60 -7.63 -15.07
N LEU A 3 -13.28 -7.45 -14.89
CA LEU A 3 -12.70 -6.89 -13.68
C LEU A 3 -13.01 -5.39 -13.61
N ARG A 4 -13.54 -4.95 -12.47
CA ARG A 4 -14.03 -3.59 -12.25
C ARG A 4 -13.04 -2.80 -11.40
N TRP A 5 -12.41 -1.81 -12.02
CA TRP A 5 -11.31 -1.04 -11.46
C TRP A 5 -11.80 0.24 -10.79
N GLY A 6 -11.39 0.43 -9.54
CA GLY A 6 -11.41 1.72 -8.85
C GLY A 6 -10.02 2.34 -8.89
N VAL A 7 -9.91 3.57 -9.40
CA VAL A 7 -8.62 4.26 -9.54
C VAL A 7 -8.38 5.16 -8.34
N VAL A 8 -7.36 4.85 -7.55
CA VAL A 8 -6.92 5.68 -6.43
C VAL A 8 -5.92 6.70 -6.96
N SER A 9 -6.28 7.99 -6.84
CA SER A 9 -5.58 9.18 -7.34
C SER A 9 -5.90 9.60 -8.79
N ALA A 10 -5.94 10.92 -9.00
CA ALA A 10 -6.00 11.57 -10.32
C ALA A 10 -4.61 12.09 -10.72
N GLY A 11 -3.64 11.17 -10.82
CA GLY A 11 -2.26 11.44 -11.20
C GLY A 11 -1.97 11.10 -12.66
N LEU A 12 -0.81 11.55 -13.18
CA LEU A 12 -0.41 11.30 -14.58
C LEU A 12 -0.28 9.80 -14.88
N ILE A 13 0.38 9.04 -14.00
CA ILE A 13 0.53 7.58 -14.15
C ILE A 13 -0.84 6.88 -14.14
N ALA A 14 -1.75 7.33 -13.28
CA ALA A 14 -3.11 6.80 -13.26
C ALA A 14 -3.84 7.08 -14.58
N GLY A 15 -3.59 8.25 -15.19
CA GLY A 15 -4.10 8.61 -16.50
C GLY A 15 -3.63 7.65 -17.59
N ASP A 16 -2.32 7.43 -17.70
CA ASP A 16 -1.74 6.49 -18.67
C ASP A 16 -2.29 5.07 -18.47
N PHE A 17 -2.39 4.62 -17.22
CA PHE A 17 -2.91 3.29 -16.90
C PHE A 17 -4.39 3.13 -17.30
N VAL A 18 -5.23 4.14 -17.02
CA VAL A 18 -6.65 4.13 -17.45
C VAL A 18 -6.75 4.12 -18.97
N THR A 19 -5.93 4.89 -19.68
CA THR A 19 -5.88 4.86 -21.14
C THR A 19 -5.52 3.47 -21.67
N VAL A 20 -4.57 2.78 -21.05
CA VAL A 20 -4.24 1.38 -21.41
C VAL A 20 -5.42 0.44 -21.13
N LEU A 21 -6.05 0.53 -19.96
CA LEU A 21 -7.22 -0.30 -19.62
C LEU A 21 -8.38 -0.10 -20.62
N GLN A 22 -8.56 1.11 -21.13
CA GLN A 22 -9.59 1.43 -22.11
C GLN A 22 -9.30 0.91 -23.52
N ALA A 23 -8.04 0.62 -23.82
CA ALA A 23 -7.63 -0.04 -25.06
C ALA A 23 -7.83 -1.57 -25.01
N LEU A 24 -8.00 -2.15 -23.81
CA LEU A 24 -8.28 -3.58 -23.63
C LEU A 24 -9.78 -3.90 -23.82
N PRO A 25 -10.15 -5.16 -24.08
CA PRO A 25 -11.55 -5.56 -24.25
C PRO A 25 -12.41 -5.18 -23.03
N ARG A 26 -13.50 -4.45 -23.26
CA ARG A 26 -14.47 -4.07 -22.21
C ARG A 26 -15.16 -5.26 -21.54
N SER A 27 -15.12 -6.42 -22.19
CA SER A 27 -15.57 -7.70 -21.63
C SER A 27 -14.65 -8.23 -20.51
N GLU A 28 -13.44 -7.70 -20.42
CA GLU A 28 -12.40 -8.10 -19.47
C GLU A 28 -12.06 -6.98 -18.47
N HIS A 29 -12.03 -5.71 -18.89
CA HIS A 29 -11.65 -4.57 -18.05
C HIS A 29 -12.66 -3.42 -18.11
N GLN A 30 -13.08 -2.92 -16.96
CA GLN A 30 -13.95 -1.75 -16.85
C GLN A 30 -13.47 -0.83 -15.73
N VAL A 31 -13.19 0.44 -16.04
CA VAL A 31 -12.93 1.46 -15.02
C VAL A 31 -14.26 2.04 -14.58
N VAL A 32 -14.64 1.80 -13.32
CA VAL A 32 -15.98 2.12 -12.81
C VAL A 32 -16.01 3.38 -11.95
N ALA A 33 -14.88 3.70 -11.31
CA ALA A 33 -14.78 4.84 -10.42
C ALA A 33 -13.33 5.34 -10.28
N VAL A 34 -13.18 6.62 -9.93
CA VAL A 34 -11.91 7.24 -9.55
C VAL A 34 -12.10 8.04 -8.26
N ALA A 35 -11.07 8.08 -7.42
CA ALA A 35 -11.03 8.96 -6.26
C ALA A 35 -9.75 9.78 -6.20
N ALA A 36 -9.85 11.00 -5.70
CA ALA A 36 -8.72 11.81 -5.30
C ALA A 36 -9.05 12.48 -3.96
N ARG A 37 -8.04 12.97 -3.24
CA ARG A 37 -8.25 13.77 -2.01
C ARG A 37 -8.90 15.14 -2.27
N ASP A 38 -9.08 15.49 -3.55
CA ASP A 38 -9.77 16.68 -4.03
C ASP A 38 -10.82 16.20 -5.03
N LEU A 39 -12.10 16.44 -4.72
CA LEU A 39 -13.22 15.99 -5.55
C LEU A 39 -13.16 16.57 -6.96
N ARG A 40 -12.78 17.84 -7.12
CA ARG A 40 -12.74 18.49 -8.45
C ARG A 40 -11.72 17.83 -9.35
N ARG A 41 -10.56 17.45 -8.79
CA ARG A 41 -9.55 16.68 -9.53
C ARG A 41 -10.06 15.30 -9.93
N ALA A 42 -10.80 14.62 -9.06
CA ALA A 42 -11.40 13.33 -9.38
C ALA A 42 -12.45 13.47 -10.50
N GLU A 43 -13.32 14.49 -10.43
CA GLU A 43 -14.33 14.79 -11.45
C GLU A 43 -13.72 15.15 -12.80
N GLU A 44 -12.67 15.98 -12.81
CA GLU A 44 -11.96 16.35 -14.03
C GLU A 44 -11.30 15.14 -14.69
N PHE A 45 -10.67 14.29 -13.89
CA PHE A 45 -10.06 13.04 -14.35
C PHE A 45 -11.13 12.08 -14.88
N ALA A 46 -12.24 11.91 -14.15
CA ALA A 46 -13.36 11.08 -14.57
C ALA A 46 -13.95 11.56 -15.90
N ARG A 47 -14.15 12.87 -16.06
CA ARG A 47 -14.62 13.47 -17.32
C ARG A 47 -13.65 13.20 -18.46
N THR A 48 -12.34 13.37 -18.22
CA THR A 48 -11.30 13.18 -19.24
C THR A 48 -11.26 11.74 -19.74
N HIS A 49 -11.45 10.78 -18.84
CA HIS A 49 -11.43 9.36 -19.18
C HIS A 49 -12.82 8.73 -19.31
N GLY A 50 -13.92 9.48 -19.25
CA GLY A 50 -15.27 8.90 -19.31
C GLY A 50 -15.57 7.86 -18.21
N ILE A 51 -15.03 8.06 -17.00
CA ILE A 51 -15.26 7.18 -15.85
C ILE A 51 -16.62 7.54 -15.22
N PRO A 52 -17.52 6.57 -14.95
CA PRO A 52 -18.88 6.86 -14.51
C PRO A 52 -19.00 7.58 -13.15
N LYS A 53 -18.04 7.37 -12.24
CA LYS A 53 -18.10 7.86 -10.86
C LYS A 53 -16.80 8.52 -10.45
N ALA A 54 -16.90 9.62 -9.71
CA ALA A 54 -15.79 10.34 -9.11
C ALA A 54 -16.06 10.59 -7.62
N TYR A 55 -15.04 10.39 -6.79
CA TYR A 55 -15.14 10.52 -5.34
C TYR A 55 -14.09 11.47 -4.78
N GLY A 56 -14.45 12.23 -3.74
CA GLY A 56 -13.58 13.20 -3.07
C GLY A 56 -12.71 12.59 -1.97
N SER A 57 -12.90 11.30 -1.71
CA SER A 57 -12.13 10.53 -0.74
C SER A 57 -11.94 9.10 -1.23
N TYR A 58 -10.85 8.47 -0.77
CA TYR A 58 -10.62 7.05 -1.03
C TYR A 58 -11.61 6.15 -0.28
N GLU A 59 -12.17 6.64 0.81
CA GLU A 59 -13.20 5.93 1.59
C GLU A 59 -14.52 5.78 0.81
N GLU A 60 -14.96 6.81 0.09
CA GLU A 60 -16.15 6.72 -0.75
C GLU A 60 -15.96 5.72 -1.91
N LEU A 61 -14.76 5.67 -2.51
CA LEU A 61 -14.43 4.70 -3.55
C LEU A 61 -14.40 3.26 -3.03
N ALA A 62 -13.85 3.06 -1.83
CA ALA A 62 -13.82 1.76 -1.18
C ALA A 62 -15.22 1.19 -0.92
N LYS A 63 -16.18 2.06 -0.60
CA LYS A 63 -17.58 1.71 -0.37
C LYS A 63 -18.39 1.48 -1.65
N ASP A 64 -17.83 1.70 -2.83
CA ASP A 64 -18.53 1.48 -4.09
C ASP A 64 -18.69 -0.03 -4.36
N PRO A 65 -19.92 -0.59 -4.35
CA PRO A 65 -20.14 -2.02 -4.59
C PRO A 65 -19.74 -2.46 -5.99
N ASP A 66 -19.51 -1.50 -6.90
CA ASP A 66 -19.06 -1.76 -8.25
C ASP A 66 -17.55 -1.95 -8.37
N VAL A 67 -16.76 -1.59 -7.36
CA VAL A 67 -15.30 -1.76 -7.34
C VAL A 67 -14.96 -3.16 -6.80
N GLY A 68 -14.23 -3.95 -7.58
CA GLY A 68 -13.95 -5.36 -7.26
C GLY A 68 -12.65 -5.61 -6.48
N VAL A 69 -12.26 -4.72 -5.58
CA VAL A 69 -11.05 -4.87 -4.73
C VAL A 69 -11.43 -5.14 -3.28
N ASP A 70 -10.47 -5.57 -2.47
CA ASP A 70 -10.66 -5.73 -1.03
C ASP A 70 -10.81 -4.37 -0.32
N ASP A 71 -11.82 -4.25 0.55
CA ASP A 71 -12.07 -3.05 1.35
C ASP A 71 -11.28 -3.06 2.67
N THR A 72 -11.53 -4.08 3.49
CA THR A 72 -10.96 -4.24 4.83
C THR A 72 -10.65 -5.72 5.06
N VAL A 73 -9.40 -6.01 5.40
CA VAL A 73 -8.91 -7.37 5.61
C VAL A 73 -8.19 -7.45 6.94
N THR A 74 -8.50 -8.49 7.73
CA THR A 74 -7.74 -8.85 8.94
C THR A 74 -7.16 -10.24 8.75
N VAL A 75 -5.87 -10.38 9.03
CA VAL A 75 -5.12 -11.63 8.84
C VAL A 75 -4.51 -12.05 10.17
N LEU A 76 -4.51 -13.36 10.43
CA LEU A 76 -3.78 -13.99 11.53
C LEU A 76 -2.78 -14.99 10.93
N LEU A 77 -1.50 -14.84 11.27
CA LEU A 77 -0.42 -15.69 10.78
C LEU A 77 0.23 -16.40 11.96
N GLN A 78 0.27 -17.73 11.91
CA GLN A 78 1.03 -18.55 12.84
C GLN A 78 2.48 -18.63 12.36
N TYR A 79 3.43 -18.30 13.24
CA TYR A 79 4.86 -18.45 12.97
C TYR A 79 5.43 -19.65 13.76
N PRO A 80 6.58 -20.19 13.32
CA PRO A 80 7.31 -21.21 14.09
C PRO A 80 7.63 -20.74 15.51
N GLY A 81 7.78 -21.69 16.43
CA GLY A 81 8.14 -21.38 17.83
C GLY A 81 6.97 -20.89 18.70
N GLY A 82 5.72 -21.10 18.25
CA GLY A 82 4.52 -20.83 19.06
C GLY A 82 4.16 -19.34 19.17
N VAL A 83 4.66 -18.50 18.26
CA VAL A 83 4.30 -17.08 18.17
C VAL A 83 3.37 -16.84 16.98
N HIS A 84 2.50 -15.84 17.07
CA HIS A 84 1.63 -15.45 15.96
C HIS A 84 1.66 -13.93 15.78
N GLY A 85 1.29 -13.48 14.59
CA GLY A 85 1.09 -12.06 14.27
C GLY A 85 -0.28 -11.85 13.66
N SER A 86 -0.83 -10.65 13.82
CA SER A 86 -2.05 -10.24 13.14
C SER A 86 -1.89 -8.83 12.60
N PHE A 87 -2.55 -8.54 11.48
CA PHE A 87 -2.68 -7.18 10.97
C PHE A 87 -4.08 -6.95 10.41
N THR A 88 -4.49 -5.68 10.42
CA THR A 88 -5.71 -5.22 9.73
C THR A 88 -5.31 -4.08 8.81
N CYS A 89 -5.72 -4.16 7.55
CA CYS A 89 -5.64 -3.07 6.58
C CYS A 89 -7.05 -2.67 6.13
N SER A 90 -7.22 -1.41 5.76
CA SER A 90 -8.47 -0.91 5.21
C SER A 90 -8.22 0.29 4.31
N ILE A 91 -8.93 0.35 3.18
CA ILE A 91 -9.00 1.53 2.31
C ILE A 91 -10.16 2.47 2.68
N SER A 92 -11.14 1.98 3.45
CA SER A 92 -12.33 2.73 3.87
C SER A 92 -12.26 3.25 5.30
N SER A 93 -11.55 2.56 6.19
CA SER A 93 -11.60 2.80 7.64
C SER A 93 -10.26 3.28 8.17
N LYS A 94 -10.26 4.42 8.87
CA LYS A 94 -9.08 4.91 9.59
C LYS A 94 -8.76 3.99 10.76
N LEU A 95 -7.55 3.42 10.77
CA LEU A 95 -7.02 2.59 11.86
C LEU A 95 -6.01 3.38 12.70
N SER A 96 -5.52 2.75 13.78
CA SER A 96 -4.48 3.34 14.65
C SER A 96 -3.16 3.60 13.92
N ASN A 97 -2.90 2.88 12.83
CA ASN A 97 -1.69 3.02 12.00
C ASN A 97 -0.38 2.89 12.80
N THR A 98 -0.39 2.01 13.80
CA THR A 98 0.78 1.63 14.61
C THR A 98 1.18 0.18 14.31
N CYS A 99 2.40 -0.21 14.69
CA CYS A 99 2.88 -1.60 14.62
C CYS A 99 3.59 -1.95 15.93
N SER A 100 3.34 -3.13 16.49
CA SER A 100 3.93 -3.52 17.79
C SER A 100 4.33 -4.98 17.82
N VAL A 101 5.38 -5.27 18.60
CA VAL A 101 5.81 -6.62 18.95
C VAL A 101 5.92 -6.74 20.47
N SER A 102 5.38 -7.81 21.03
CA SER A 102 5.32 -8.07 22.47
C SER A 102 5.96 -9.41 22.81
N GLY A 103 6.70 -9.46 23.91
CA GLY A 103 7.27 -10.68 24.45
C GLY A 103 7.29 -10.66 25.97
N THR A 104 7.94 -11.65 26.58
CA THR A 104 7.98 -11.82 28.04
C THR A 104 8.66 -10.67 28.80
N LYS A 105 9.44 -9.83 28.11
CA LYS A 105 10.15 -8.67 28.67
C LYS A 105 9.52 -7.32 28.31
N GLY A 106 8.33 -7.33 27.71
CA GLY A 106 7.55 -6.14 27.39
C GLY A 106 7.31 -5.94 25.89
N ILE A 107 7.13 -4.68 25.48
CA ILE A 107 6.61 -4.30 24.16
C ILE A 107 7.47 -3.24 23.49
N ALA A 108 7.66 -3.40 22.18
CA ALA A 108 8.19 -2.36 21.29
C ALA A 108 7.09 -1.96 20.29
N GLN A 109 6.93 -0.66 20.06
CA GLN A 109 5.89 -0.12 19.19
C GLN A 109 6.43 1.01 18.29
N LEU A 110 6.18 0.90 16.99
CA LEU A 110 6.28 2.00 16.03
C LEU A 110 4.96 2.78 16.05
N LEU A 111 5.05 4.08 16.31
CA LEU A 111 3.88 4.97 16.36
C LEU A 111 3.41 5.38 14.95
N GLU A 112 2.25 6.03 14.86
CA GLU A 112 1.73 6.52 13.57
C GLU A 112 2.67 7.58 12.97
N PRO A 113 3.13 7.43 11.70
CA PRO A 113 2.76 6.41 10.71
C PRO A 113 3.71 5.19 10.73
N CYS A 114 3.20 3.99 11.00
CA CYS A 114 4.04 2.80 11.11
C CYS A 114 4.77 2.38 9.82
N TRP A 115 4.31 2.83 8.65
CA TRP A 115 4.93 2.55 7.34
C TRP A 115 6.07 3.53 6.99
N CYS A 116 6.20 4.64 7.71
CA CYS A 116 7.32 5.58 7.58
C CYS A 116 7.64 6.23 8.94
N PRO A 117 7.96 5.42 9.97
CA PRO A 117 7.98 5.86 11.35
C PRO A 117 9.21 6.71 11.66
N THR A 118 9.03 7.71 12.52
CA THR A 118 10.12 8.50 13.13
C THR A 118 10.21 8.27 14.62
N GLU A 119 9.39 7.37 15.17
CA GLU A 119 9.24 7.20 16.60
C GLU A 119 9.07 5.74 16.99
N LEU A 120 9.81 5.34 18.01
CA LEU A 120 9.80 4.01 18.61
C LEU A 120 9.57 4.15 20.12
N VAL A 121 8.63 3.37 20.65
CA VAL A 121 8.42 3.24 22.11
C VAL A 121 8.79 1.83 22.53
N VAL A 122 9.73 1.69 23.46
CA VAL A 122 10.11 0.40 24.06
C VAL A 122 9.87 0.48 25.56
N ASN A 123 8.99 -0.35 26.11
CA ASN A 123 8.69 -0.37 27.55
C ASN A 123 8.39 1.02 28.16
N LYS A 124 7.63 1.85 27.43
CA LYS A 124 7.26 3.26 27.74
C LYS A 124 8.38 4.28 27.52
N GLU A 125 9.59 3.88 27.15
CA GLU A 125 10.66 4.78 26.75
C GLU A 125 10.50 5.15 25.28
N ARG A 126 10.31 6.44 24.99
CA ARG A 126 10.12 6.97 23.64
C ARG A 126 11.46 7.45 23.08
N LYS A 127 11.76 7.03 21.85
CA LYS A 127 12.91 7.48 21.08
C LYS A 127 12.45 8.00 19.71
N GLU A 128 12.94 9.19 19.35
CA GLU A 128 12.69 9.83 18.08
C GLU A 128 13.90 9.70 17.15
N PHE A 129 13.61 9.55 15.86
CA PHE A 129 14.54 9.44 14.75
C PHE A 129 14.08 10.44 13.67
N PRO A 130 14.45 11.72 13.81
CA PRO A 130 13.98 12.75 12.89
C PRO A 130 14.49 12.50 11.47
N LEU A 131 13.66 12.80 10.48
CA LEU A 131 14.06 12.80 9.07
C LEU A 131 15.06 13.92 8.81
N ALA A 132 15.91 13.74 7.79
CA ALA A 132 16.82 14.78 7.38
C ALA A 132 16.06 16.07 7.04
N PRO A 133 16.52 17.24 7.50
CA PRO A 133 15.91 18.51 7.17
C PRO A 133 16.07 18.76 5.67
N GLU A 134 14.99 19.15 5.01
CA GLU A 134 15.07 19.50 3.60
C GLU A 134 14.29 20.80 3.34
N GLU A 135 15.03 21.85 3.03
CA GLU A 135 14.44 23.14 2.67
C GLU A 135 13.91 23.08 1.24
N ASN A 136 12.69 23.58 1.04
CA ASN A 136 12.10 23.89 -0.26
C ASN A 136 11.65 22.72 -1.15
N LYS A 137 11.65 21.46 -0.68
CA LYS A 137 11.08 20.33 -1.44
C LYS A 137 9.71 19.90 -0.91
N LYS A 138 8.73 19.78 -1.81
CA LYS A 138 7.41 19.21 -1.53
C LYS A 138 7.41 17.73 -1.93
N PHE A 139 7.01 16.86 -1.02
CA PHE A 139 6.78 15.44 -1.30
C PHE A 139 5.29 15.18 -1.52
N ASN A 140 4.95 14.30 -2.47
CA ASN A 140 3.56 13.88 -2.71
C ASN A 140 3.01 13.01 -1.56
N TYR A 141 3.88 12.33 -0.83
CA TYR A 141 3.55 11.36 0.21
C TYR A 141 4.16 11.74 1.56
N ARG A 142 3.49 11.32 2.65
CA ARG A 142 3.92 11.58 4.04
C ARG A 142 5.32 11.00 4.27
N ASN A 143 6.20 11.79 4.88
CA ASN A 143 7.57 11.40 5.21
C ASN A 143 8.38 10.91 3.99
N GLY A 144 8.12 11.46 2.79
CA GLY A 144 8.80 11.04 1.55
C GLY A 144 10.32 11.12 1.59
N MET A 145 10.90 11.96 2.46
CA MET A 145 12.35 12.00 2.68
C MET A 145 12.94 10.66 3.20
N GLY A 146 12.11 9.81 3.81
CA GLY A 146 12.52 8.47 4.25
C GLY A 146 13.01 7.57 3.11
N MET A 147 12.65 7.86 1.85
CA MET A 147 13.17 7.12 0.68
C MET A 147 14.69 7.29 0.49
N SER A 148 15.31 8.29 1.14
CA SER A 148 16.77 8.43 1.14
C SER A 148 17.49 7.23 1.78
N TYR A 149 16.88 6.57 2.78
CA TYR A 149 17.46 5.42 3.46
C TYR A 149 17.59 4.20 2.53
N GLU A 150 16.54 3.88 1.78
CA GLU A 150 16.56 2.77 0.81
C GLU A 150 17.49 3.09 -0.37
N ALA A 151 17.52 4.34 -0.84
CA ALA A 151 18.44 4.75 -1.91
C ALA A 151 19.91 4.58 -1.50
N GLN A 152 20.26 4.98 -0.27
CA GLN A 152 21.61 4.80 0.27
C GLN A 152 21.94 3.31 0.44
N HIS A 153 20.99 2.51 0.93
CA HIS A 153 21.18 1.06 1.11
C HIS A 153 21.46 0.33 -0.21
N VAL A 154 20.70 0.65 -1.27
CA VAL A 154 20.94 0.10 -2.62
C VAL A 154 22.34 0.44 -3.10
N ARG A 155 22.75 1.72 -2.97
CA ARG A 155 24.10 2.16 -3.33
C ARG A 155 25.16 1.35 -2.58
N ASP A 156 24.98 1.11 -1.29
CA ASP A 156 25.95 0.39 -0.47
C ASP A 156 26.01 -1.11 -0.81
N CYS A 157 24.87 -1.73 -1.14
CA CYS A 157 24.83 -3.10 -1.65
C CYS A 157 25.60 -3.23 -2.97
N LEU A 158 25.34 -2.33 -3.92
CA LEU A 158 26.03 -2.31 -5.22
C LEU A 158 27.53 -2.11 -5.07
N ARG A 159 27.96 -1.21 -4.18
CA ARG A 159 29.40 -0.98 -3.89
C ARG A 159 30.09 -2.19 -3.30
N LYS A 160 29.36 -3.03 -2.57
CA LYS A 160 29.86 -4.29 -2.02
C LYS A 160 29.76 -5.46 -3.02
N GLY A 161 29.30 -5.21 -4.25
CA GLY A 161 29.12 -6.24 -5.27
C GLY A 161 27.96 -7.20 -5.01
N LEU A 162 27.07 -6.87 -4.06
CA LEU A 162 25.91 -7.69 -3.75
C LEU A 162 24.90 -7.65 -4.89
N LYS A 163 24.16 -8.76 -5.08
CA LYS A 163 23.12 -8.89 -6.10
C LYS A 163 21.70 -8.78 -5.53
N GLU A 164 21.60 -8.72 -4.22
CA GLU A 164 20.36 -8.52 -3.47
C GLU A 164 20.66 -7.81 -2.15
N SER A 165 19.59 -7.30 -1.52
CA SER A 165 19.66 -6.68 -0.21
C SER A 165 19.71 -7.76 0.88
N PRO A 166 20.66 -7.72 1.83
CA PRO A 166 20.61 -8.61 2.99
C PRO A 166 19.50 -8.24 4.00
N VAL A 167 18.87 -7.07 3.85
CA VAL A 167 17.78 -6.59 4.72
C VAL A 167 16.40 -7.01 4.19
N ILE A 168 16.29 -7.19 2.87
CA ILE A 168 15.10 -7.72 2.20
C ILE A 168 15.57 -8.65 1.05
N PRO A 169 15.97 -9.89 1.38
CA PRO A 169 16.43 -10.83 0.36
C PRO A 169 15.33 -11.18 -0.64
N LEU A 170 15.72 -11.69 -1.81
CA LEU A 170 14.75 -12.07 -2.85
C LEU A 170 13.78 -13.15 -2.36
N ALA A 171 14.28 -14.10 -1.57
CA ALA A 171 13.45 -15.16 -0.97
C ALA A 171 12.39 -14.60 0.00
N GLU A 172 12.70 -13.54 0.74
CA GLU A 172 11.73 -12.88 1.62
C GLU A 172 10.69 -12.11 0.79
N SER A 173 11.09 -11.47 -0.31
CA SER A 173 10.16 -10.83 -1.24
C SER A 173 9.17 -11.84 -1.86
N GLN A 174 9.64 -13.05 -2.19
CA GLN A 174 8.79 -14.15 -2.66
C GLN A 174 7.81 -14.60 -1.59
N LEU A 175 8.28 -14.83 -0.36
CA LEU A 175 7.42 -15.21 0.77
C LEU A 175 6.33 -14.17 1.04
N LEU A 176 6.66 -12.88 1.00
CA LEU A 176 5.67 -11.80 1.17
C LEU A 176 4.63 -11.80 0.04
N ALA A 177 5.04 -12.07 -1.20
CA ALA A 177 4.12 -12.21 -2.33
C ALA A 177 3.19 -13.42 -2.17
N ASP A 178 3.73 -14.56 -1.74
CA ASP A 178 2.96 -15.79 -1.49
C ASP A 178 1.90 -15.56 -0.41
N ILE A 179 2.27 -14.92 0.71
CA ILE A 179 1.34 -14.58 1.81
C ILE A 179 0.22 -13.65 1.30
N LEU A 180 0.57 -12.59 0.56
CA LEU A 180 -0.43 -11.65 0.01
C LEU A 180 -1.39 -12.34 -0.96
N GLU A 181 -0.87 -13.24 -1.79
CA GLU A 181 -1.67 -14.04 -2.71
C GLU A 181 -2.61 -15.01 -1.99
N GLU A 182 -2.13 -15.72 -0.98
CA GLU A 182 -2.96 -16.63 -0.19
C GLU A 182 -4.08 -15.88 0.52
N VAL A 183 -3.76 -14.74 1.16
CA VAL A 183 -4.73 -13.90 1.87
C VAL A 183 -5.84 -13.42 0.94
N ARG A 184 -5.49 -12.83 -0.22
CA ARG A 184 -6.50 -12.29 -1.14
C ARG A 184 -7.34 -13.42 -1.76
N LYS A 185 -6.74 -14.57 -2.07
CA LYS A 185 -7.47 -15.74 -2.58
C LYS A 185 -8.43 -16.32 -1.54
N ALA A 186 -8.07 -16.31 -0.26
CA ALA A 186 -8.92 -16.76 0.83
C ALA A 186 -10.22 -15.94 0.96
N ILE A 187 -10.21 -14.68 0.51
CA ILE A 187 -11.40 -13.81 0.47
C ILE A 187 -12.02 -13.67 -0.93
N GLY A 188 -11.59 -14.49 -1.90
CA GLY A 188 -12.15 -14.52 -3.24
C GLY A 188 -11.68 -13.41 -4.19
N VAL A 189 -10.64 -12.64 -3.83
CA VAL A 189 -10.05 -11.59 -4.67
C VAL A 189 -9.01 -12.20 -5.61
N THR A 190 -9.36 -12.29 -6.89
CA THR A 190 -8.53 -12.89 -7.95
C THR A 190 -8.18 -11.89 -9.04
N PHE A 191 -7.00 -12.04 -9.64
CA PHE A 191 -6.56 -11.24 -10.78
C PHE A 191 -6.33 -12.12 -12.03
N PRO A 192 -6.42 -11.56 -13.26
CA PRO A 192 -6.11 -12.29 -14.48
C PRO A 192 -4.73 -12.97 -14.48
N GLN A 193 -3.75 -12.35 -13.82
CA GLN A 193 -2.36 -12.81 -13.68
C GLN A 193 -2.22 -14.11 -12.85
N ASP A 194 -3.26 -14.53 -12.13
CA ASP A 194 -3.26 -15.77 -11.34
C ASP A 194 -3.31 -17.04 -12.20
N LYS A 195 -3.57 -16.91 -13.51
CA LYS A 195 -3.83 -18.01 -14.44
C LYS A 195 -2.58 -18.52 -15.18
N HIS A 196 -1.39 -18.27 -14.64
CA HIS A 196 -0.12 -18.66 -15.27
C HIS A 196 0.54 -19.85 -14.58
#